data_AF-A0A924Q4R8-F1
#
_entry.id   AF-A0A924Q4R8-F1
#
_cell.length_a   1.000
_cell.length_b   1.000
_cell.length_c   1.000
_cell.angle_alpha   90.00
_cell.angle_beta   90.00
_cell.angle_gamma   90.00
#
_symmetry.space_group_name_H-M   'P 1'
#
loop_
_entity.id
_entity.type
_entity.pdbx_description
1 polymer ?
#
loop_
_entity_poly.entity_id
_entity_poly.type
_entity_poly.pdbx_seq_one_letter_code
_entity_poly.pdbx_strand_id
1 'polypeptide(L)'
;MKMNQQGFSIIELLVAIVIFPLLMIGIVSSYNSAKHVYQITRQMNQMYIVLSSCPELDRGLEFNSLSSSTNCYPNNTFPAEDGGTATISYAPVLTVTDTSSLPASDPLKAIPDSKIVEERVKWPYPNAALPELRVRMLITRNGIGQQ
;
A
#
# COMPACT_ATOMS: atom_id res chain seq x y z
N MET A 1 42.62 -44.24 -21.71
CA MET A 1 42.09 -42.91 -22.09
C MET A 1 42.37 -41.96 -20.94
N LYS A 2 43.52 -41.27 -20.94
CA LYS A 2 43.90 -40.34 -19.86
C LYS A 2 43.16 -39.03 -20.11
N MET A 3 42.17 -38.72 -19.28
CA MET A 3 41.57 -37.38 -19.23
C MET A 3 42.66 -36.42 -18.73
N ASN A 4 43.15 -35.56 -19.62
CA ASN A 4 44.02 -34.45 -19.24
C ASN A 4 43.17 -33.47 -18.42
N GLN A 5 43.27 -33.54 -17.09
CA GLN A 5 42.79 -32.46 -16.23
C GLN A 5 43.78 -31.30 -16.37
N GLN A 6 43.42 -30.31 -17.21
CA GLN A 6 44.10 -29.01 -17.19
C GLN A 6 43.70 -28.32 -15.88
N GLY A 7 44.63 -28.26 -14.94
CA GLY A 7 44.44 -27.48 -13.71
C GLY A 7 44.34 -25.99 -14.02
N PHE A 8 43.56 -25.28 -13.22
CA PHE A 8 43.42 -23.81 -13.30
C PHE A 8 44.80 -23.14 -13.18
N SER A 9 45.07 -22.17 -14.07
CA SER A 9 46.25 -21.31 -13.95
C SER A 9 46.13 -20.38 -12.74
N ILE A 10 47.25 -20.05 -12.09
CA ILE A 10 47.30 -19.10 -10.96
C ILE A 10 46.64 -17.76 -11.37
N ILE A 11 46.80 -17.34 -12.62
CA ILE A 11 46.20 -16.12 -13.15
C ILE A 11 44.67 -16.23 -13.20
N GLU A 12 44.14 -17.36 -13.67
CA GLU A 12 42.69 -17.60 -13.73
C GLU A 12 42.07 -17.65 -12.33
N LEU A 13 42.78 -18.21 -11.35
CA LEU A 13 42.36 -18.21 -9.95
C LEU A 13 42.34 -16.80 -9.36
N LEU A 14 43.37 -15.99 -9.60
CA LEU A 14 43.42 -14.60 -9.14
C LEU A 14 42.31 -13.75 -9.75
N VAL A 15 42.03 -13.93 -11.05
CA VAL A 15 40.92 -13.26 -11.73
C VAL A 15 39.58 -13.70 -11.14
N ALA A 16 39.39 -15.00 -10.89
CA ALA A 16 38.16 -15.51 -10.26
C ALA A 16 37.94 -14.96 -8.84
N ILE A 17 39.00 -14.85 -8.04
CA ILE A 17 38.95 -14.30 -6.67
C ILE A 17 38.52 -12.82 -6.66
N VAL A 18 38.84 -12.06 -7.70
CA VAL A 18 38.43 -10.65 -7.79
C VAL A 18 37.02 -10.50 -8.36
N ILE A 19 36.69 -11.25 -9.41
CA ILE A 19 35.39 -11.13 -10.10
C ILE A 19 34.26 -11.70 -9.27
N PHE A 20 34.47 -12.84 -8.59
CA PHE A 20 33.41 -13.54 -7.87
C PHE A 20 32.79 -12.71 -6.73
N PRO A 21 33.56 -12.05 -5.84
CA PRO A 21 32.99 -11.18 -4.81
C PRO A 21 32.24 -9.98 -5.41
N LEU A 22 32.74 -9.39 -6.50
CA LEU A 22 32.05 -8.27 -7.17
C LEU A 22 30.69 -8.68 -7.71
N LEU A 23 30.60 -9.87 -8.32
CA LEU A 23 29.34 -10.44 -8.78
C LEU A 23 28.40 -10.72 -7.59
N MET A 24 28.92 -11.30 -6.51
CA MET A 24 28.12 -11.60 -5.31
C MET A 24 27.55 -10.34 -4.66
N ILE A 25 28.34 -9.26 -4.55
CA ILE A 25 27.85 -7.98 -4.04
C ILE A 25 26.70 -7.45 -4.91
N GLY A 26 26.85 -7.52 -6.25
CA GLY A 26 25.81 -7.10 -7.18
C GLY A 26 24.51 -7.91 -7.06
N ILE A 27 24.62 -9.24 -6.95
CA ILE A 27 23.48 -10.15 -6.80
C ILE A 27 22.76 -9.89 -5.47
N VAL A 28 23.50 -9.80 -4.36
CA VAL A 28 22.92 -9.56 -3.02
C VAL A 28 22.21 -8.21 -2.97
N SER A 29 22.80 -7.16 -3.53
CA SER A 29 22.18 -5.84 -3.61
C SER A 29 20.87 -5.88 -4.41
N SER A 30 20.90 -6.52 -5.58
CA SER A 30 19.72 -6.67 -6.44
C SER A 30 18.61 -7.47 -5.76
N TYR A 31 18.96 -8.55 -5.06
CA TYR A 31 18.03 -9.37 -4.29
C TYR A 31 17.36 -8.57 -3.16
N ASN A 32 18.14 -7.81 -2.39
CA ASN A 32 17.60 -6.98 -1.30
C ASN A 32 16.64 -5.90 -1.84
N SER A 33 16.99 -5.28 -2.97
CA SER A 33 16.13 -4.31 -3.64
C SER A 33 14.81 -4.94 -4.09
N ALA A 34 14.87 -6.11 -4.75
CA ALA A 34 13.68 -6.84 -5.18
C ALA A 34 12.80 -7.26 -3.99
N LYS A 35 13.40 -7.76 -2.90
CA LYS A 35 12.67 -8.09 -1.66
C LYS A 35 11.93 -6.88 -1.11
N HIS A 36 12.59 -5.71 -1.08
CA HIS A 36 11.99 -4.48 -0.58
C HIS A 36 10.81 -4.00 -1.45
N VAL A 37 10.98 -3.99 -2.78
CA VAL A 37 9.89 -3.61 -3.71
C VAL A 37 8.70 -4.55 -3.55
N TYR A 38 8.95 -5.86 -3.50
CA TYR A 38 7.89 -6.85 -3.31
C TYR A 38 7.10 -6.64 -2.00
N GLN A 39 7.81 -6.39 -0.89
CA GLN A 39 7.18 -6.10 0.40
C GLN A 39 6.28 -4.85 0.32
N ILE A 40 6.75 -3.81 -0.38
CA ILE A 40 5.95 -2.59 -0.55
C ILE A 40 4.70 -2.85 -1.38
N THR A 41 4.85 -3.48 -2.55
CA THR A 41 3.71 -3.78 -3.43
C THR A 41 2.66 -4.66 -2.73
N ARG A 42 3.10 -5.66 -1.96
CA ARG A 42 2.19 -6.51 -1.19
C ARG A 42 1.41 -5.70 -0.15
N GLN A 43 2.08 -4.84 0.62
CA GLN A 43 1.40 -4.02 1.63
C GLN A 43 0.43 -3.01 1.00
N MET A 44 0.77 -2.43 -0.16
CA MET A 44 -0.16 -1.58 -0.91
C MET A 44 -1.40 -2.37 -1.37
N ASN A 45 -1.23 -3.61 -1.81
CA ASN A 45 -2.34 -4.48 -2.17
C ASN A 45 -3.23 -4.81 -0.95
N GLN A 46 -2.63 -5.08 0.22
CA GLN A 46 -3.37 -5.29 1.46
C GLN A 46 -4.18 -4.04 1.86
N MET A 47 -3.57 -2.86 1.81
CA MET A 47 -4.27 -1.60 2.06
C MET A 47 -5.42 -1.36 1.09
N TYR A 48 -5.25 -1.69 -0.19
CA TYR A 48 -6.33 -1.62 -1.19
C TYR A 48 -7.49 -2.57 -0.87
N ILE A 49 -7.19 -3.79 -0.42
CA ILE A 49 -8.22 -4.74 0.03
C ILE A 49 -8.98 -4.16 1.23
N VAL A 50 -8.28 -3.53 2.19
CA VAL A 50 -8.91 -2.90 3.35
C VAL A 50 -9.84 -1.76 2.92
N LEU A 51 -9.37 -0.85 2.05
CA LEU A 51 -10.18 0.26 1.53
C LEU A 51 -11.40 -0.24 0.75
N SER A 52 -11.23 -1.21 -0.14
CA SER A 52 -12.36 -1.74 -0.93
C SER A 52 -13.37 -2.54 -0.10
N SER A 53 -13.00 -3.00 1.09
CA SER A 53 -13.88 -3.74 1.99
C SER A 53 -14.79 -2.86 2.84
N CYS A 54 -14.66 -1.53 2.82
CA CYS A 54 -15.48 -0.68 3.68
C CYS A 54 -16.94 -0.60 3.19
N PRO A 55 -17.90 -1.17 3.95
CA PRO A 55 -19.30 -1.24 3.54
C PRO A 55 -19.98 0.15 3.46
N GLU A 56 -19.45 1.15 4.17
CA GLU A 56 -20.00 2.52 4.13
C GLU A 56 -19.75 3.20 2.77
N LEU A 57 -18.76 2.77 1.97
CA LEU A 57 -18.63 3.19 0.58
C LEU A 57 -19.77 2.63 -0.29
N ASP A 58 -20.14 1.37 -0.07
CA ASP A 58 -21.22 0.70 -0.81
C ASP A 58 -22.60 1.32 -0.45
N ARG A 59 -22.76 1.71 0.83
CA ARG A 59 -23.91 2.53 1.29
C ARG A 59 -23.84 3.99 0.84
N GLY A 60 -22.76 4.41 0.18
CA GLY A 60 -22.58 5.74 -0.40
C GLY A 60 -23.67 6.14 -1.41
N LEU A 61 -24.44 5.16 -1.91
CA LEU A 61 -25.63 5.37 -2.73
C LEU A 61 -26.80 6.01 -1.96
N GLU A 62 -26.78 6.00 -0.62
CA GLU A 62 -27.85 6.52 0.22
C GLU A 62 -27.35 7.73 1.04
N PHE A 63 -27.53 8.93 0.49
CA PHE A 63 -27.09 10.23 1.06
C PHE A 63 -27.44 10.43 2.55
N ASN A 64 -28.57 9.86 2.99
CA ASN A 64 -29.08 10.00 4.35
C ASN A 64 -28.51 8.97 5.35
N SER A 65 -27.98 7.82 4.89
CA SER A 65 -27.44 6.79 5.78
C SER A 65 -25.97 7.03 6.16
N LEU A 66 -25.24 7.80 5.35
CA LEU A 66 -23.87 8.25 5.59
C LEU A 66 -23.81 9.15 6.83
N SER A 67 -23.60 8.54 7.99
CA SER A 67 -23.66 9.21 9.29
C SER A 67 -22.58 8.81 10.29
N SER A 68 -21.82 7.73 10.07
CA SER A 68 -20.76 7.37 11.01
C SER A 68 -19.51 6.75 10.38
N SER A 69 -18.39 7.07 11.00
CA SER A 69 -17.01 6.70 10.69
C SER A 69 -16.62 5.26 11.09
N THR A 70 -17.58 4.42 11.46
CA THR A 70 -17.34 3.38 12.48
C THR A 70 -17.27 1.94 11.96
N ASN A 71 -17.62 1.68 10.69
CA ASN A 71 -17.86 0.31 10.21
C ASN A 71 -16.98 -0.17 9.05
N CYS A 72 -15.77 0.38 8.84
CA CYS A 72 -14.80 -0.23 7.91
C CYS A 72 -14.09 -1.46 8.53
N TYR A 73 -14.86 -2.38 9.11
CA TYR A 73 -14.41 -3.65 9.70
C TYR A 73 -15.28 -4.75 9.09
N PRO A 74 -14.76 -5.66 8.25
CA PRO A 74 -13.79 -6.66 8.73
C PRO A 74 -12.72 -7.07 7.69
N ASN A 75 -11.62 -7.70 8.15
CA ASN A 75 -10.45 -8.20 7.37
C ASN A 75 -9.28 -7.22 7.18
N ASN A 76 -8.96 -6.47 8.23
CA ASN A 76 -7.81 -5.57 8.27
C ASN A 76 -6.53 -6.19 8.84
N THR A 77 -6.53 -7.50 9.10
CA THR A 77 -5.37 -8.23 9.63
C THR A 77 -4.85 -9.22 8.61
N PHE A 78 -3.53 -9.16 8.36
CA PHE A 78 -2.85 -10.03 7.40
C PHE A 78 -1.66 -10.71 8.07
N PRO A 79 -1.34 -11.96 7.71
CA PRO A 79 -0.14 -12.62 8.22
C PRO A 79 1.12 -11.92 7.72
N ALA A 80 2.10 -11.73 8.61
CA ALA A 80 3.42 -11.26 8.23
C ALA A 80 4.14 -12.30 7.34
N GLU A 81 5.07 -11.82 6.49
CA GLU A 81 5.96 -12.68 5.68
C GLU A 81 6.91 -13.53 6.57
N ASP A 82 7.64 -14.44 5.94
CA ASP A 82 8.73 -15.24 6.54
C ASP A 82 8.29 -16.24 7.64
N GLY A 83 7.02 -16.66 7.65
CA GLY A 83 6.53 -17.70 8.57
C GLY A 83 6.44 -17.24 10.04
N GLY A 84 6.54 -15.93 10.28
CA GLY A 84 6.36 -15.35 11.60
C GLY A 84 4.92 -15.45 12.08
N THR A 85 4.72 -15.62 13.38
CA THR A 85 3.42 -15.58 14.06
C THR A 85 2.82 -14.16 14.16
N ALA A 86 3.53 -13.15 13.66
CA ALA A 86 3.10 -11.77 13.69
C ALA A 86 2.01 -11.49 12.63
N THR A 87 1.07 -10.64 12.98
CA THR A 87 0.05 -10.11 12.06
C THR A 87 0.27 -8.62 11.85
N ILE A 88 0.06 -8.17 10.62
CA ILE A 88 -0.01 -6.76 10.26
C ILE A 88 -1.47 -6.34 10.33
N SER A 89 -1.78 -5.34 11.16
CA SER A 89 -3.12 -4.79 11.31
C SER A 89 -3.20 -3.37 10.75
N TYR A 90 -4.22 -3.12 9.94
CA TYR A 90 -4.50 -1.82 9.34
C TYR A 90 -5.69 -1.17 10.04
N ALA A 91 -5.65 0.14 10.28
CA ALA A 91 -6.76 0.87 10.88
C ALA A 91 -7.32 1.87 9.86
N PRO A 92 -8.34 1.48 9.06
CA PRO A 92 -9.02 2.43 8.18
C PRO A 92 -9.74 3.49 8.99
N VAL A 93 -9.72 4.73 8.49
CA VAL A 93 -10.45 5.86 9.05
C VAL A 93 -11.36 6.42 7.97
N LEU A 94 -12.67 6.33 8.22
CA LEU A 94 -13.68 6.96 7.39
C LEU A 94 -14.06 8.31 7.99
N THR A 95 -14.09 9.34 7.16
CA THR A 95 -14.53 10.68 7.52
C THR A 95 -15.57 11.14 6.53
N VAL A 96 -16.74 11.54 7.04
CA VAL A 96 -17.83 12.11 6.25
C VAL A 96 -17.95 13.57 6.62
N THR A 97 -17.84 14.45 5.62
CA THR A 97 -17.83 15.90 5.81
C THR A 97 -18.85 16.52 4.88
N ASP A 98 -19.84 17.24 5.41
CA ASP A 98 -20.77 18.01 4.58
C ASP A 98 -20.02 19.11 3.82
N THR A 99 -20.29 19.30 2.52
CA THR A 99 -19.55 20.31 1.74
C THR A 99 -19.74 21.74 2.26
N SER A 100 -20.87 22.01 2.91
CA SER A 100 -21.15 23.29 3.60
C SER A 100 -20.14 23.61 4.71
N SER A 101 -19.55 22.58 5.33
CA SER A 101 -18.57 22.71 6.41
C SER A 101 -17.12 22.89 5.94
N LEU A 102 -16.86 22.77 4.63
CA LEU A 102 -15.52 22.91 4.07
C LEU A 102 -15.00 24.36 4.14
N PRO A 103 -13.67 24.57 4.11
CA PRO A 103 -13.07 25.89 4.00
C PRO A 103 -13.56 26.62 2.73
N ALA A 104 -13.64 27.95 2.78
CA ALA A 104 -14.06 28.76 1.61
C ALA A 104 -13.12 28.62 0.40
N SER A 105 -11.90 28.14 0.62
CA SER A 105 -10.92 27.86 -0.43
C SER A 105 -11.07 26.47 -1.07
N ASP A 106 -11.89 25.58 -0.51
CA ASP A 106 -12.11 24.25 -1.11
C ASP A 106 -13.13 24.38 -2.26
N PRO A 107 -12.77 24.02 -3.52
CA PRO A 107 -13.67 24.14 -4.66
C PRO A 107 -14.95 23.30 -4.52
N LEU A 108 -14.93 22.26 -3.68
CA LEU A 108 -16.07 21.38 -3.46
C LEU A 108 -17.12 21.99 -2.52
N LYS A 109 -16.79 23.09 -1.83
CA LYS A 109 -17.76 23.84 -1.01
C LYS A 109 -18.92 24.39 -1.84
N ALA A 110 -18.67 24.72 -3.11
CA ALA A 110 -19.66 25.33 -4.00
C ALA A 110 -20.74 24.35 -4.47
N ILE A 111 -20.63 23.06 -4.14
CA ILE A 111 -21.58 22.03 -4.55
C ILE A 111 -22.61 21.85 -3.41
N PRO A 112 -23.83 22.41 -3.55
CA PRO A 112 -24.87 22.26 -2.54
C PRO A 112 -25.34 20.81 -2.44
N ASP A 113 -25.92 20.44 -1.29
CA ASP A 113 -26.51 19.13 -1.04
C ASP A 113 -25.58 17.94 -1.35
N SER A 114 -24.32 18.07 -0.94
CA SER A 114 -23.31 17.04 -1.12
C SER A 114 -22.47 16.80 0.13
N LYS A 115 -21.91 15.60 0.21
CA LYS A 115 -21.03 15.12 1.27
C LYS A 115 -19.74 14.63 0.65
N ILE A 116 -18.64 14.91 1.31
CA ILE A 116 -17.34 14.31 1.00
C ILE A 116 -17.17 13.11 1.91
N VAL A 117 -16.95 11.96 1.30
CA VAL A 117 -16.55 10.75 1.99
C VAL A 117 -15.07 10.53 1.71
N GLU A 118 -14.28 10.56 2.77
CA GLU A 118 -12.85 10.31 2.70
C GLU A 118 -12.50 9.12 3.57
N GLU A 119 -12.07 8.04 2.94
CA GLU A 119 -11.53 6.86 3.61
C GLU A 119 -10.01 6.84 3.46
N ARG A 120 -9.31 6.61 4.57
CA ARG A 120 -7.85 6.60 4.64
C ARG A 120 -7.34 5.35 5.33
N VAL A 121 -6.31 4.76 4.77
CA VAL A 121 -5.53 3.69 5.42
C VAL A 121 -4.08 4.13 5.51
N LYS A 122 -3.54 4.09 6.73
CA LYS A 122 -2.14 4.38 7.00
C LYS A 122 -1.29 3.13 6.89
N TRP A 123 -0.01 3.35 6.61
CA TRP A 123 0.97 2.29 6.71
C TRP A 123 1.06 1.76 8.16
N PRO A 124 1.14 0.44 8.35
CA PRO A 124 1.04 -0.19 9.66
C PRO A 124 2.36 -0.08 10.45
N TYR A 125 3.46 0.17 9.75
CA TYR A 125 4.75 0.46 10.35
C TYR A 125 4.91 1.97 10.52
N PRO A 126 5.45 2.43 11.66
CA PRO A 126 5.65 3.86 11.94
C PRO A 126 6.81 4.42 11.11
N ASN A 127 6.64 4.46 9.79
CA ASN A 127 7.48 5.23 8.88
C ASN A 127 6.65 6.40 8.36
N ALA A 128 6.80 7.56 9.01
CA ALA A 128 6.08 8.79 8.70
C ALA A 128 6.31 9.31 7.26
N ALA A 129 7.25 8.73 6.52
CA ALA A 129 7.59 9.09 5.15
C ALA A 129 6.75 8.38 4.08
N LEU A 130 6.02 7.32 4.41
CA LEU A 130 5.20 6.61 3.43
C LEU A 130 3.80 7.25 3.34
N PRO A 131 3.32 7.62 2.14
CA PRO A 131 2.03 8.26 1.97
C PRO A 131 0.89 7.32 2.36
N GLU A 132 -0.14 7.88 3.00
CA GLU A 132 -1.40 7.17 3.24
C GLU A 132 -2.14 6.94 1.93
N LEU A 133 -2.81 5.78 1.81
CA LEU A 133 -3.75 5.56 0.72
C LEU A 133 -5.09 6.18 1.11
N ARG A 134 -5.62 7.02 0.23
CA ARG A 134 -6.89 7.72 0.45
C ARG A 134 -7.82 7.55 -0.75
N VAL A 135 -9.08 7.34 -0.46
CA VAL A 135 -10.18 7.43 -1.42
C VAL A 135 -11.06 8.58 -0.97
N ARG A 136 -11.21 9.60 -1.82
CA ARG A 136 -12.08 10.76 -1.58
C ARG A 136 -13.16 10.76 -2.65
N MET A 137 -14.42 10.75 -2.24
CA MET A 137 -15.57 10.73 -3.14
C MET A 137 -16.54 11.85 -2.78
N LEU A 138 -17.16 12.41 -3.80
CA LEU A 138 -18.25 13.36 -3.65
C LEU A 138 -19.59 12.64 -3.85
N ILE A 139 -20.44 12.70 -2.83
CA ILE A 139 -21.76 12.10 -2.85
C ILE A 139 -22.77 13.23 -2.85
N THR A 140 -23.54 13.34 -3.92
CA THR A 140 -24.61 14.33 -4.04
C THR A 140 -25.96 13.67 -3.78
N ARG A 141 -26.99 14.48 -3.48
CA ARG A 141 -28.36 13.98 -3.37
C ARG A 141 -28.90 13.29 -4.64
N ASN A 142 -28.29 13.55 -5.79
CA ASN A 142 -28.64 12.97 -7.09
C ASN A 142 -27.76 11.75 -7.47
N GLY A 143 -26.89 11.28 -6.56
CA GLY A 143 -25.99 10.15 -6.79
C GLY A 143 -24.50 10.50 -6.62
N ILE A 144 -23.63 9.55 -6.96
CA ILE A 144 -22.18 9.68 -6.84
C ILE A 144 -21.64 10.48 -8.04
N GLY A 145 -20.98 11.60 -7.77
CA GLY A 145 -20.23 12.36 -8.77
C GLY A 145 -18.75 12.00 -8.68
N GLN A 146 -18.17 11.43 -9.73
CA GLN A 146 -16.72 11.34 -9.86
C GLN A 146 -16.18 12.67 -10.42
N GLN A 147 -15.23 13.27 -9.70
CA GLN A 147 -14.30 14.28 -10.23
C GLN A 147 -12.88 13.85 -9.94
#